data_AF-A0A3S0DEB7-F1
#
_entry.id   AF-A0A3S0DEB7-F1
#
_cell.length_a   1.000
_cell.length_b   1.000
_cell.length_c   1.000
_cell.angle_alpha   90.00
_cell.angle_beta   90.00
_cell.angle_gamma   90.00
#
_symmetry.space_group_name_H-M   'P 1'
#
loop_
_entity.id
_entity.type
_entity.pdbx_description
1 polymer ?
#
loop_
_entity_poly.entity_id
_entity_poly.type
_entity_poly.pdbx_seq_one_letter_code
_entity_poly.pdbx_strand_id
1 'polypeptide(L)'
;MGAHIQGMHDLEIPDHARAFFDPDKTRKWVQESAVQGLHEYLNKLETPDFKLQVKDVHVHDPSKHFSLQEQKQATLDRHDLTQAVKGTVELVNKKTGAVVDTKKGTTLAHIPWVTDRNTVVYNGSEYNITSQQRLKPGVYARVKDTGDIEAHVNVKAGTGSGGKVIFFPDKALFIYQVGTTRIKLYGLLHALGISDSEMEQAWGKEIFAKNKAAYEGNEAEKMYDKLFTY
;
A
#
# COMPACT_ATOMS: atom_id res chain seq x y z
N MET A 1 29.48 -40.06 0.59
CA MET A 1 29.55 -38.89 1.47
C MET A 1 28.22 -38.18 1.40
N GLY A 2 27.34 -38.42 2.37
CA GLY A 2 26.04 -37.75 2.43
C GLY A 2 26.25 -36.30 2.81
N ALA A 3 25.89 -35.38 1.92
CA ALA A 3 25.78 -33.97 2.28
C ALA A 3 24.64 -33.85 3.29
N HIS A 4 25.00 -33.65 4.55
CA HIS A 4 24.09 -33.14 5.57
C HIS A 4 23.53 -31.82 5.03
N ILE A 5 22.26 -31.83 4.63
CA ILE A 5 21.51 -30.61 4.39
C ILE A 5 21.31 -30.00 5.79
N GLN A 6 22.20 -29.10 6.16
CA GLN A 6 22.11 -28.33 7.38
C GLN A 6 20.77 -27.58 7.36
N GLY A 7 19.98 -27.78 8.40
CA GLY A 7 18.54 -27.55 8.40
C GLY A 7 18.14 -26.12 8.03
N MET A 8 17.10 -26.00 7.21
CA MET A 8 16.35 -24.76 6.98
C MET A 8 15.60 -24.26 8.24
N HIS A 9 15.95 -24.74 9.43
CA HIS A 9 15.23 -24.48 10.68
C HIS A 9 15.75 -23.26 11.45
N ASP A 10 16.90 -22.70 11.08
CA ASP A 10 17.58 -21.64 11.84
C ASP A 10 17.74 -20.32 11.06
N LEU A 11 16.85 -20.04 10.10
CA LEU A 11 16.82 -18.70 9.51
C LEU A 11 16.22 -17.72 10.51
N GLU A 12 17.06 -16.83 11.04
CA GLU A 12 16.65 -15.75 11.93
C GLU A 12 15.58 -14.92 11.24
N ILE A 13 14.40 -14.82 11.86
CA ILE A 13 13.27 -14.08 11.31
C ILE A 13 13.60 -12.60 11.42
N PRO A 14 13.65 -11.84 10.31
CA PRO A 14 13.94 -10.41 10.37
C PRO A 14 12.96 -9.68 11.31
N ASP A 15 13.39 -8.59 11.94
CA ASP A 15 12.54 -7.82 12.88
C ASP A 15 11.19 -7.38 12.28
N HIS A 16 11.21 -7.07 10.98
CA HIS A 16 10.05 -6.66 10.18
C HIS A 16 9.18 -7.84 9.70
N ALA A 17 9.52 -9.07 10.05
CA ALA A 17 8.81 -10.29 9.72
C ALA A 17 8.36 -11.03 10.98
N ARG A 18 7.46 -12.00 10.83
CA ARG A 18 7.01 -12.89 11.90
C ARG A 18 7.03 -14.32 11.40
N ALA A 19 7.02 -15.29 12.33
CA ALA A 19 6.86 -16.69 11.94
C ALA A 19 5.50 -16.87 11.25
N PHE A 20 5.40 -17.91 10.41
CA PHE A 20 4.16 -18.21 9.68
C PHE A 20 2.96 -18.33 10.63
N PHE A 21 3.15 -19.05 11.73
CA PHE A 21 2.19 -19.18 12.82
C PHE A 21 2.70 -18.45 14.07
N ASP A 22 2.20 -17.24 14.28
CA ASP A 22 2.55 -16.39 15.42
C ASP A 22 1.34 -15.50 15.77
N PRO A 23 0.34 -16.04 16.49
CA PRO A 23 -0.91 -15.32 16.77
C PRO A 23 -0.68 -14.09 17.65
N ASP A 24 0.27 -14.15 18.58
CA ASP A 24 0.57 -13.04 19.49
C ASP A 24 1.22 -11.86 18.78
N LYS A 25 2.25 -12.11 17.95
CA LYS A 25 2.84 -11.04 17.12
C LYS A 25 1.86 -10.51 16.09
N THR A 26 1.02 -11.38 15.51
CA THR A 26 -0.04 -10.95 14.59
C THR A 26 -1.04 -10.02 15.28
N ARG A 27 -1.51 -10.39 16.47
CA ARG A 27 -2.42 -9.57 17.28
C ARG A 27 -1.79 -8.21 17.62
N LYS A 28 -0.56 -8.21 18.10
CA LYS A 28 0.20 -6.98 18.39
C LYS A 28 0.32 -6.09 17.15
N TRP A 29 0.69 -6.66 16.00
CA TRP A 29 0.78 -5.90 14.75
C TRP A 29 -0.54 -5.34 14.27
N VAL A 30 -1.65 -6.08 14.41
CA VAL A 30 -2.99 -5.58 14.09
C VAL A 30 -3.34 -4.38 14.98
N GLN A 31 -3.06 -4.46 16.28
CA GLN A 31 -3.27 -3.37 17.23
C GLN A 31 -2.42 -2.13 16.88
N GLU A 32 -1.11 -2.30 16.71
CA GLU A 32 -0.17 -1.22 16.39
C GLU A 32 -0.48 -0.56 15.05
N SER A 33 -0.70 -1.38 14.00
CA SER A 33 -1.02 -0.88 12.65
C SER A 33 -2.36 -0.15 12.62
N ALA A 34 -3.36 -0.60 13.40
CA ALA A 34 -4.64 0.07 13.48
C ALA A 34 -4.51 1.43 14.19
N VAL A 35 -3.79 1.50 15.31
CA VAL A 35 -3.54 2.76 16.02
C VAL A 35 -2.82 3.76 15.12
N GLN A 36 -1.72 3.34 14.50
CA GLN A 36 -0.94 4.18 13.59
C GLN A 36 -1.79 4.62 12.38
N GLY A 37 -2.44 3.66 11.71
CA GLY A 37 -3.24 3.93 10.52
C GLY A 37 -4.41 4.88 10.79
N LEU A 38 -5.13 4.69 11.89
CA LEU A 38 -6.22 5.59 12.28
C LEU A 38 -5.70 6.98 12.66
N HIS A 39 -4.59 7.06 13.41
CA HIS A 39 -3.99 8.34 13.74
C HIS A 39 -3.56 9.11 12.48
N GLU A 40 -2.83 8.46 11.57
CA GLU A 40 -2.34 9.10 10.34
C GLU A 40 -3.47 9.47 9.38
N TYR A 41 -4.47 8.60 9.20
CA TYR A 41 -5.55 8.84 8.26
C TYR A 41 -6.50 9.93 8.78
N LEU A 42 -6.96 9.84 10.03
CA LEU A 42 -7.95 10.78 10.57
C LEU A 42 -7.38 12.20 10.68
N ASN A 43 -6.08 12.37 10.97
CA ASN A 43 -5.43 13.68 10.99
C ASN A 43 -5.19 14.29 9.60
N LYS A 44 -5.45 13.55 8.50
CA LYS A 44 -5.47 14.09 7.13
C LYS A 44 -6.86 14.55 6.70
N LEU A 45 -7.90 14.30 7.49
CA LEU A 45 -9.26 14.68 7.15
C LEU A 45 -9.50 16.16 7.43
N GLU A 46 -9.80 16.91 6.38
CA GLU A 46 -10.17 18.30 6.46
C GLU A 46 -11.22 18.70 5.43
N THR A 47 -11.94 19.76 5.75
CA THR A 47 -12.84 20.51 4.87
C THR A 47 -12.24 21.91 4.62
N PRO A 48 -12.86 22.79 3.82
CA PRO A 48 -12.36 24.15 3.64
C PRO A 48 -12.23 24.93 4.95
N ASP A 49 -13.17 24.76 5.89
CA ASP A 49 -13.23 25.55 7.13
C ASP A 49 -12.71 24.82 8.37
N PHE A 50 -12.70 23.49 8.38
CA PHE A 50 -12.34 22.69 9.57
C PHE A 50 -11.35 21.59 9.24
N LYS A 51 -10.55 21.20 10.22
CA LYS A 51 -9.75 19.97 10.19
C LYS A 51 -10.08 19.11 11.39
N LEU A 52 -10.06 17.80 11.17
CA LEU A 52 -10.16 16.83 12.25
C LEU A 52 -8.78 16.62 12.86
N GLN A 53 -8.69 16.67 14.19
CA GLN A 53 -7.48 16.31 14.91
C GLN A 53 -7.79 15.18 15.88
N VAL A 54 -7.03 14.09 15.79
CA VAL A 54 -7.21 12.94 16.68
C VAL A 54 -5.94 12.71 17.49
N LYS A 55 -6.11 12.71 18.81
CA LYS A 55 -5.06 12.52 19.82
C LYS A 55 -5.33 11.26 20.64
N ASP A 56 -4.32 10.81 21.37
CA ASP A 56 -4.42 9.70 22.35
C ASP A 56 -5.06 8.44 21.76
N VAL A 57 -4.72 8.10 20.52
CA VAL A 57 -5.25 6.91 19.85
C VAL A 57 -4.65 5.66 20.51
N HIS A 58 -5.49 4.78 21.03
CA HIS A 58 -5.06 3.57 21.72
C HIS A 58 -6.10 2.46 21.60
N VAL A 59 -5.66 1.20 21.73
CA VAL A 59 -6.57 0.07 21.88
C VAL A 59 -7.12 0.06 23.31
N HIS A 60 -8.43 -0.06 23.45
CA HIS A 60 -9.10 -0.22 24.73
C HIS A 60 -8.86 -1.64 25.26
N ASP A 61 -8.23 -1.73 26.44
CA ASP A 61 -7.83 -2.99 27.07
C ASP A 61 -7.00 -3.89 26.12
N PRO A 62 -5.76 -3.48 25.79
CA PRO A 62 -4.92 -4.19 24.81
C PRO A 62 -4.55 -5.58 25.31
N SER A 63 -4.50 -5.78 26.62
CA SER A 63 -4.26 -7.05 27.32
C SER A 63 -5.49 -7.94 27.43
N LYS A 64 -6.67 -7.50 26.97
CA LYS A 64 -7.87 -8.31 27.04
C LYS A 64 -7.68 -9.59 26.23
N HIS A 65 -7.72 -10.74 26.89
CA HIS A 65 -7.82 -12.03 26.23
C HIS A 65 -9.26 -12.53 26.31
N PHE A 66 -9.81 -12.98 25.17
CA PHE A 66 -11.09 -13.67 25.15
C PHE A 66 -10.88 -15.15 25.43
N SER A 67 -11.49 -15.64 26.51
CA SER A 67 -11.49 -17.05 26.89
C SER A 67 -12.15 -17.92 25.81
N LEU A 68 -11.87 -19.23 25.82
CA LEU A 68 -12.53 -20.18 24.91
C LEU A 68 -14.06 -20.16 25.05
N GLN A 69 -14.58 -19.88 26.25
CA GLN A 69 -16.01 -19.75 26.50
C GLN A 69 -16.59 -18.51 25.81
N GLU A 70 -15.93 -17.36 25.91
CA GLU A 70 -16.36 -16.14 25.21
C GLU A 70 -16.25 -16.31 23.70
N GLN A 71 -15.21 -16.97 23.20
CA GLN A 71 -15.07 -17.27 21.77
C GLN A 71 -16.19 -18.18 21.26
N LYS A 72 -16.52 -19.24 22.02
CA LYS A 72 -17.64 -20.12 21.70
C LYS A 72 -18.97 -19.38 21.72
N GLN A 73 -19.19 -18.52 22.73
CA GLN A 73 -20.42 -17.75 22.83
C GLN A 73 -20.58 -16.80 21.65
N ALA A 74 -19.52 -16.08 21.27
CA ALA A 74 -19.54 -15.21 20.08
C ALA A 74 -19.84 -15.99 18.78
N THR A 75 -19.34 -17.21 18.67
CA THR A 75 -19.63 -18.12 17.56
C THR A 75 -21.12 -18.49 17.50
N LEU A 76 -21.68 -18.91 18.63
CA LEU A 76 -23.09 -19.34 18.72
C LEU A 76 -24.07 -18.19 18.52
N ASP A 77 -23.74 -17.02 19.07
CA ASP A 77 -24.60 -15.83 19.03
C ASP A 77 -24.41 -14.99 17.76
N ARG A 78 -23.54 -15.41 16.85
CA ARG A 78 -23.20 -14.68 15.61
C ARG A 78 -22.63 -13.28 15.87
N HIS A 79 -21.81 -13.16 16.89
CA HIS A 79 -21.10 -11.93 17.22
C HIS A 79 -19.69 -11.90 16.63
N ASP A 80 -19.14 -10.69 16.53
CA ASP A 80 -17.74 -10.47 16.21
C ASP A 80 -16.93 -10.47 17.51
N LEU A 81 -15.72 -11.04 17.46
CA LEU A 81 -14.73 -10.80 18.51
C LEU A 81 -13.86 -9.62 18.10
N THR A 82 -14.05 -8.49 18.77
CA THR A 82 -13.34 -7.25 18.45
C THR A 82 -12.79 -6.55 19.69
N GLN A 83 -11.78 -5.72 19.46
CA GLN A 83 -11.30 -4.72 20.41
C GLN A 83 -11.62 -3.32 19.87
N ALA A 84 -12.03 -2.42 20.75
CA ALA A 84 -12.29 -1.04 20.37
C ALA A 84 -10.96 -0.25 20.33
N VAL A 85 -10.74 0.52 19.27
CA VAL A 85 -9.70 1.57 19.25
C VAL A 85 -10.37 2.87 19.66
N LYS A 86 -9.85 3.54 20.67
CA LYS A 86 -10.38 4.80 21.20
C LYS A 86 -9.40 5.94 21.00
N GLY A 87 -9.92 7.17 21.00
CA GLY A 87 -9.10 8.38 20.97
C GLY A 87 -9.87 9.63 21.37
N THR A 88 -9.14 10.73 21.47
CA THR A 88 -9.69 12.07 21.65
C THR A 88 -9.84 12.72 20.28
N VAL A 89 -11.05 13.14 19.94
CA VAL A 89 -11.37 13.78 18.66
C VAL A 89 -11.61 15.26 18.91
N GLU A 90 -10.87 16.11 18.21
CA GLU A 90 -10.98 17.57 18.25
C GLU A 90 -11.37 18.09 16.86
N LEU A 91 -12.32 19.01 16.81
CA LEU A 91 -12.66 19.75 15.60
C LEU A 91 -11.96 21.11 15.66
N VAL A 92 -11.05 21.39 14.73
CA VAL A 92 -10.25 22.63 14.71
C VAL A 92 -10.69 23.52 13.56
N ASN A 93 -11.02 24.77 13.85
CA ASN A 93 -11.29 25.76 12.81
C ASN A 93 -9.98 26.18 12.12
N LYS A 94 -9.94 26.11 10.79
CA LYS A 94 -8.72 26.40 10.02
C LYS A 94 -8.35 27.88 9.98
N LYS A 95 -9.34 28.79 10.06
CA LYS A 95 -9.11 30.25 9.99
C LYS A 95 -8.56 30.79 11.31
N THR A 96 -9.11 30.33 12.43
CA THR A 96 -8.74 30.85 13.76
C THR A 96 -7.73 29.98 14.49
N GLY A 97 -7.55 28.72 14.07
CA GLY A 97 -6.74 27.73 14.78
C GLY A 97 -7.36 27.25 16.10
N ALA A 98 -8.57 27.69 16.44
CA ALA A 98 -9.24 27.34 17.69
C ALA A 98 -9.88 25.94 17.62
N VAL A 99 -9.81 25.22 18.74
CA VAL A 99 -10.58 23.99 18.95
C VAL A 99 -12.03 24.37 19.21
N VAL A 100 -12.93 23.88 18.38
CA VAL A 100 -14.37 24.18 18.40
C VAL A 100 -15.15 23.16 19.21
N ASP A 101 -14.76 21.89 19.15
CA ASP A 101 -15.34 20.81 19.95
C ASP A 101 -14.28 19.76 20.26
N THR A 102 -14.45 19.07 21.39
CA THR A 102 -13.57 17.99 21.86
C THR A 102 -14.38 16.85 22.46
N LYS A 103 -14.22 15.65 21.91
CA LYS A 103 -14.79 14.41 22.44
C LYS A 103 -13.71 13.42 22.84
N LYS A 104 -13.59 13.19 24.15
CA LYS A 104 -12.62 12.24 24.74
C LYS A 104 -13.19 10.82 24.76
N GLY A 105 -12.31 9.82 24.60
CA GLY A 105 -12.67 8.40 24.72
C GLY A 105 -13.61 7.89 23.63
N THR A 106 -13.65 8.57 22.49
CA THR A 106 -14.49 8.20 21.34
C THR A 106 -13.99 6.90 20.74
N THR A 107 -14.88 5.93 20.49
CA THR A 107 -14.55 4.73 19.72
C THR A 107 -14.37 5.12 18.24
N LEU A 108 -13.15 4.95 17.74
CA LEU A 108 -12.78 5.26 16.36
C LEU A 108 -13.03 4.07 15.43
N ALA A 109 -12.79 2.85 15.92
CA ALA A 109 -12.98 1.63 15.15
C ALA A 109 -13.11 0.41 16.08
N HIS A 110 -13.63 -0.68 15.54
CA HIS A 110 -13.52 -2.03 16.10
C HIS A 110 -12.55 -2.83 15.24
N ILE A 111 -11.49 -3.35 15.84
CA ILE A 111 -10.51 -4.21 15.17
C ILE A 111 -10.75 -5.67 15.57
N PRO A 112 -10.56 -6.63 14.65
CA PRO A 112 -10.77 -8.04 14.96
C PRO A 112 -9.75 -8.53 15.99
N TRP A 113 -10.20 -9.40 16.89
CA TRP A 113 -9.32 -10.15 17.78
C TRP A 113 -8.75 -11.37 17.04
N VAL A 114 -7.42 -11.47 17.01
CA VAL A 114 -6.73 -12.67 16.53
C VAL A 114 -6.68 -13.67 17.67
N THR A 115 -7.37 -14.80 17.51
CA THR A 115 -7.38 -15.88 18.50
C THR A 115 -6.04 -16.62 18.52
N ASP A 116 -5.85 -17.48 19.51
CA ASP A 116 -4.64 -18.31 19.62
C ASP A 116 -4.52 -19.35 18.48
N ARG A 117 -5.60 -19.55 17.72
CA ARG A 117 -5.62 -20.36 16.48
C ARG A 117 -5.18 -19.57 15.24
N ASN A 118 -4.76 -18.32 15.40
CA ASN A 118 -4.42 -17.39 14.32
C ASN A 118 -5.58 -17.16 13.32
N THR A 119 -6.79 -17.11 13.87
CA THR A 119 -8.06 -16.88 13.17
C THR A 119 -8.75 -15.65 13.74
N VAL A 120 -9.79 -15.17 13.06
CA VAL A 120 -10.67 -14.10 13.54
C VAL A 120 -12.12 -14.59 13.54
N VAL A 121 -12.87 -14.26 14.58
CA VAL A 121 -14.32 -14.57 14.64
C VAL A 121 -15.09 -13.36 14.16
N TYR A 122 -15.82 -13.53 13.06
CA TYR A 122 -16.63 -12.49 12.43
C TYR A 122 -18.00 -13.07 12.11
N ASN A 123 -19.07 -12.44 12.61
CA ASN A 123 -20.46 -12.87 12.51
C ASN A 123 -20.64 -14.34 12.92
N GLY A 124 -19.98 -14.72 14.02
CA GLY A 124 -19.91 -16.09 14.54
C GLY A 124 -19.23 -17.13 13.66
N SER A 125 -18.60 -16.72 12.55
CA SER A 125 -17.80 -17.61 11.71
C SER A 125 -16.32 -17.37 11.97
N GLU A 126 -15.55 -18.46 12.00
CA GLU A 126 -14.10 -18.38 12.21
C GLU A 126 -13.38 -18.33 10.85
N TYR A 127 -12.72 -17.21 10.58
CA TYR A 127 -11.99 -16.99 9.35
C TYR A 127 -10.49 -17.19 9.56
N ASN A 128 -9.87 -17.91 8.64
CA ASN A 128 -8.43 -17.98 8.54
C ASN A 128 -7.90 -16.84 7.65
N ILE A 129 -6.83 -16.18 8.09
CA ILE A 129 -6.16 -15.14 7.30
C ILE A 129 -4.99 -15.79 6.56
N THR A 130 -5.18 -16.06 5.27
CA THR A 130 -4.12 -16.62 4.43
C THR A 130 -3.23 -15.51 3.86
N SER A 131 -1.92 -15.73 3.86
CA SER A 131 -0.97 -14.82 3.20
C SER A 131 -1.12 -14.87 1.68
N GLN A 132 -1.21 -13.71 1.05
CA GLN A 132 -1.20 -13.59 -0.40
C GLN A 132 0.22 -13.31 -0.90
N GLN A 133 0.72 -14.12 -1.83
CA GLN A 133 1.97 -13.80 -2.52
C GLN A 133 1.77 -12.58 -3.41
N ARG A 134 2.68 -11.61 -3.31
CA ARG A 134 2.65 -10.37 -4.08
C ARG A 134 4.00 -10.18 -4.77
N LEU A 135 3.95 -9.65 -5.98
CA LEU A 135 5.14 -9.26 -6.72
C LEU A 135 5.89 -8.17 -5.93
N LYS A 136 7.20 -8.35 -5.72
CA LYS A 136 8.01 -7.34 -5.04
C LYS A 136 8.05 -6.05 -5.86
N PRO A 137 8.17 -4.87 -5.23
CA PRO A 137 8.34 -3.63 -5.98
C PRO A 137 9.60 -3.70 -6.85
N GLY A 138 9.49 -3.31 -8.12
CA GLY A 138 10.58 -3.44 -9.08
C GLY A 138 10.12 -3.33 -10.53
N VAL A 139 11.09 -3.42 -11.45
CA VAL A 139 10.85 -3.39 -12.89
C VAL A 139 11.02 -4.80 -13.46
N TYR A 140 10.01 -5.28 -14.17
CA TYR A 140 9.95 -6.64 -14.72
C TYR A 140 9.83 -6.57 -16.24
N ALA A 141 10.93 -6.84 -16.94
CA ALA A 141 10.95 -6.93 -18.39
C ALA A 141 10.48 -8.31 -18.87
N ARG A 142 9.64 -8.34 -19.90
CA ARG A 142 9.20 -9.57 -20.57
C ARG A 142 8.99 -9.36 -22.06
N VAL A 143 9.13 -10.45 -22.81
CA VAL A 143 8.63 -10.58 -24.18
C VAL A 143 7.26 -11.24 -24.10
N LYS A 144 6.24 -10.64 -24.72
CA LYS A 144 4.90 -11.22 -24.80
C LYS A 144 4.87 -12.35 -25.82
N ASP A 145 3.82 -13.16 -25.77
CA ASP A 145 3.53 -14.15 -26.80
C ASP A 145 3.33 -13.51 -28.19
N THR A 146 2.93 -12.23 -28.24
CA THR A 146 2.84 -11.42 -29.47
C THR A 146 4.20 -11.00 -30.03
N GLY A 147 5.30 -11.23 -29.30
CA GLY A 147 6.64 -10.75 -29.63
C GLY A 147 6.96 -9.34 -29.10
N ASP A 148 5.97 -8.61 -28.58
CA ASP A 148 6.20 -7.26 -28.04
C ASP A 148 7.03 -7.30 -26.75
N ILE A 149 7.95 -6.35 -26.62
CA ILE A 149 8.76 -6.17 -25.40
C ILE A 149 8.09 -5.12 -24.51
N GLU A 150 7.84 -5.47 -23.25
CA GLU A 150 7.38 -4.53 -22.23
C GLU A 150 8.14 -4.68 -20.92
N ALA A 151 8.29 -3.58 -20.20
CA ALA A 151 8.79 -3.55 -18.83
C ALA A 151 7.68 -3.06 -17.90
N HIS A 152 7.18 -3.95 -17.05
CA HIS A 152 6.19 -3.61 -16.03
C HIS A 152 6.86 -2.99 -14.81
N VAL A 153 6.46 -1.76 -14.48
CA VAL A 153 6.92 -1.01 -13.30
C VAL A 153 5.94 -1.27 -12.17
N ASN A 154 6.28 -2.23 -11.32
CA ASN A 154 5.52 -2.56 -10.12
C ASN A 154 5.98 -1.67 -8.96
N VAL A 155 5.19 -0.64 -8.65
CA VAL A 155 5.47 0.25 -7.52
C VAL A 155 5.09 -0.39 -6.18
N LYS A 156 5.62 0.13 -5.08
CA LYS A 156 5.23 -0.32 -3.74
C LYS A 156 3.74 -0.06 -3.53
N ALA A 157 3.04 -1.04 -2.96
CA ALA A 157 1.62 -0.91 -2.67
C ALA A 157 1.36 0.34 -1.80
N GLY A 158 0.41 1.17 -2.21
CA GLY A 158 0.06 2.41 -1.52
C GLY A 158 0.96 3.61 -1.82
N THR A 159 2.01 3.49 -2.64
CA THR A 159 2.91 4.63 -2.97
C THR A 159 2.67 5.24 -4.35
N GLY A 160 1.67 4.76 -5.09
CA GLY A 160 1.30 5.31 -6.40
C GLY A 160 0.73 4.27 -7.36
N SER A 161 0.55 4.69 -8.61
CA SER A 161 0.06 3.85 -9.69
C SER A 161 1.21 3.19 -10.44
N GLY A 162 1.15 1.87 -10.59
CA GLY A 162 2.04 1.14 -11.48
C GLY A 162 1.80 1.51 -12.93
N GLY A 163 2.77 1.19 -13.78
CA GLY A 163 2.70 1.43 -15.21
C GLY A 163 3.60 0.47 -15.97
N LYS A 164 3.70 0.65 -17.27
CA LYS A 164 4.63 -0.15 -18.07
C LYS A 164 5.25 0.66 -19.19
N VAL A 165 6.53 0.40 -19.44
CA VAL A 165 7.21 0.85 -20.64
C VAL A 165 6.94 -0.17 -21.74
N ILE A 166 6.47 0.30 -22.88
CA ILE A 166 6.21 -0.52 -24.08
C ILE A 166 7.07 0.04 -25.20
N PHE A 167 7.79 -0.84 -25.89
CA PHE A 167 8.45 -0.50 -27.13
C PHE A 167 7.57 -0.94 -28.31
N PHE A 168 7.29 -0.02 -29.23
CA PHE A 168 6.60 -0.33 -30.49
C PHE A 168 7.64 -0.43 -31.62
N PRO A 169 8.02 -1.65 -32.05
CA PRO A 169 9.11 -1.83 -33.01
C PRO A 169 8.85 -1.11 -34.35
N ASP A 170 7.63 -1.21 -34.87
CA ASP A 170 7.22 -0.63 -36.16
C ASP A 170 7.42 0.89 -36.22
N LYS A 171 7.26 1.56 -35.08
CA LYS A 171 7.38 3.02 -34.94
C LYS A 171 8.73 3.43 -34.34
N ALA A 172 9.48 2.47 -33.79
CA ALA A 172 10.64 2.67 -32.94
C ALA A 172 10.36 3.69 -31.81
N LEU A 173 9.20 3.58 -31.14
CA LEU A 173 8.78 4.50 -30.08
C LEU A 173 8.65 3.80 -28.73
N PHE A 174 9.15 4.47 -27.69
CA PHE A 174 8.91 4.10 -26.31
C PHE A 174 7.71 4.87 -25.75
N ILE A 175 6.78 4.13 -25.16
CA ILE A 175 5.58 4.65 -24.52
C ILE A 175 5.57 4.19 -23.07
N TYR A 176 5.31 5.11 -22.15
CA TYR A 176 4.89 4.78 -20.79
C TYR A 176 3.36 4.70 -20.74
N GLN A 177 2.82 3.56 -20.33
CA GLN A 177 1.38 3.34 -20.20
C GLN A 177 0.97 3.26 -18.72
N VAL A 178 0.02 4.11 -18.32
CA VAL A 178 -0.61 4.09 -16.99
C VAL A 178 -2.12 3.90 -17.17
N GLY A 179 -2.63 2.74 -16.75
CA GLY A 179 -3.99 2.33 -17.09
C GLY A 179 -4.19 2.25 -18.60
N THR A 180 -5.07 3.09 -19.15
CA THR A 180 -5.34 3.22 -20.59
C THR A 180 -4.55 4.35 -21.26
N THR A 181 -3.99 5.29 -20.49
CA THR A 181 -3.28 6.45 -21.01
C THR A 181 -1.89 6.05 -21.49
N ARG A 182 -1.55 6.47 -22.71
CA ARG A 182 -0.24 6.26 -23.33
C ARG A 182 0.48 7.59 -23.45
N ILE A 183 1.67 7.66 -22.89
CA ILE A 183 2.48 8.87 -22.81
C ILE A 183 3.84 8.57 -23.44
N LYS A 184 4.35 9.47 -24.28
CA LYS A 184 5.65 9.28 -24.93
C LYS A 184 6.76 9.33 -23.89
N LEU A 185 7.60 8.29 -23.85
CA LEU A 185 8.57 8.13 -22.76
C LEU A 185 9.61 9.26 -22.75
N TYR A 186 10.04 9.73 -23.92
CA TYR A 186 11.00 10.85 -24.02
C TYR A 186 10.55 12.08 -23.24
N GLY A 187 9.32 12.53 -23.42
CA GLY A 187 8.80 13.72 -22.73
C GLY A 187 8.78 13.56 -21.21
N LEU A 188 8.50 12.35 -20.70
CA LEU A 188 8.56 12.06 -19.27
C LEU A 188 9.99 12.08 -18.73
N LEU A 189 10.93 11.41 -19.40
CA LEU A 189 12.33 11.37 -18.97
C LEU A 189 12.98 12.75 -19.03
N HIS A 190 12.67 13.52 -20.08
CA HIS A 190 13.11 14.91 -20.22
C HIS A 190 12.57 15.80 -19.09
N ALA A 191 11.28 15.68 -18.75
CA ALA A 191 10.69 16.42 -17.63
C ALA A 191 11.27 16.01 -16.26
N LEU A 192 11.72 14.76 -16.12
CA LEU A 192 12.44 14.27 -14.93
C LEU A 192 13.91 14.72 -14.89
N GLY A 193 14.39 15.46 -15.89
CA GLY A 193 15.74 16.01 -15.95
C GLY A 193 16.79 15.07 -16.52
N ILE A 194 16.40 13.96 -17.15
CA ILE A 194 17.34 13.06 -17.83
C ILE A 194 17.81 13.76 -19.11
N SER A 195 19.13 13.76 -19.32
CA SER A 195 19.72 14.44 -20.45
C SER A 195 19.47 13.69 -21.77
N ASP A 196 19.44 14.44 -22.87
CA ASP A 196 19.38 13.88 -24.22
C ASP A 196 20.53 12.90 -24.49
N SER A 197 21.74 13.21 -23.98
CA SER A 197 22.92 12.35 -24.13
C SER A 197 22.74 11.00 -23.44
N GLU A 198 22.18 10.96 -22.24
CA GLU A 198 21.92 9.71 -21.51
C GLU A 198 20.85 8.87 -22.21
N MET A 199 19.78 9.51 -22.69
CA MET A 199 18.74 8.82 -23.46
C MET A 199 19.27 8.29 -24.79
N GLU A 200 20.08 9.07 -25.51
CA GLU A 200 20.70 8.64 -26.77
C GLU A 200 21.66 7.47 -26.55
N GLN A 201 22.46 7.51 -25.49
CA GLN A 201 23.36 6.41 -25.12
C GLN A 201 22.59 5.13 -24.79
N ALA A 202 21.46 5.23 -24.07
CA ALA A 202 20.67 4.08 -23.66
C ALA A 202 19.83 3.47 -24.80
N TRP A 203 19.31 4.30 -25.71
CA TRP A 203 18.37 3.87 -26.75
C TRP A 203 19.01 3.70 -28.12
N GLY A 204 20.19 4.29 -28.33
CA GLY A 204 20.80 4.42 -29.63
C GLY A 204 20.22 5.60 -30.43
N LYS A 205 21.05 6.14 -31.32
CA LYS A 205 20.80 7.37 -32.07
C LYS A 205 19.49 7.39 -32.86
N GLU A 206 19.16 6.29 -33.54
CA GLU A 206 17.96 6.23 -34.39
C GLU A 206 16.67 6.28 -33.56
N ILE A 207 16.59 5.45 -32.51
CA ILE A 207 15.41 5.37 -31.64
C ILE A 207 15.26 6.68 -30.88
N PHE A 208 16.35 7.22 -30.36
CA PHE A 208 16.35 8.52 -29.70
C PHE A 208 15.81 9.64 -30.61
N ALA A 209 16.33 9.77 -31.83
CA ALA A 209 15.88 10.79 -32.77
C ALA A 209 14.38 10.69 -33.07
N LYS A 210 13.84 9.48 -33.26
CA LYS A 210 12.41 9.25 -33.48
C LYS A 210 11.56 9.61 -32.26
N ASN A 211 12.00 9.26 -31.06
CA ASN A 211 11.28 9.58 -29.83
C ASN A 211 11.30 11.09 -29.52
N LYS A 212 12.43 11.76 -29.76
CA LYS A 212 12.58 13.21 -29.62
C LYS A 212 11.75 13.96 -30.65
N ALA A 213 11.74 13.52 -31.90
CA ALA A 213 10.90 14.11 -32.95
C ALA A 213 9.40 13.94 -32.66
N ALA A 214 9.02 12.89 -31.93
CA ALA A 214 7.64 12.67 -31.51
C ALA A 214 7.24 13.48 -30.27
N TYR A 215 8.14 14.24 -29.63
CA TYR A 215 7.82 14.99 -28.42
C TYR A 215 6.74 16.06 -28.65
N GLU A 216 5.71 16.09 -27.81
CA GLU A 216 4.59 17.05 -27.90
C GLU A 216 4.65 18.19 -26.87
N GLY A 217 5.43 18.05 -25.79
CA GLY A 217 5.55 19.07 -24.73
C GLY A 217 4.50 18.98 -23.63
N ASN A 218 3.52 18.09 -23.76
CA ASN A 218 2.41 17.91 -22.82
C ASN A 218 2.45 16.59 -22.05
N GLU A 219 3.53 15.81 -22.19
CA GLU A 219 3.64 14.48 -21.59
C GLU A 219 3.65 14.53 -20.06
N ALA A 220 4.31 15.52 -19.46
CA ALA A 220 4.35 15.71 -18.01
C ALA A 220 2.97 16.08 -17.46
N GLU A 221 2.25 16.97 -18.14
CA GLU A 221 0.87 17.36 -17.80
C GLU A 221 -0.09 16.17 -17.90
N LYS A 222 -0.04 15.41 -19.01
CA LYS A 222 -0.83 14.18 -19.18
C LYS A 222 -0.58 13.16 -18.06
N MET A 223 0.67 13.06 -17.58
CA MET A 223 1.02 12.16 -16.47
C MET A 223 0.50 12.69 -15.15
N TYR A 224 0.63 14.00 -14.89
CA TYR A 224 0.07 14.65 -13.72
C TYR A 224 -1.44 14.43 -13.63
N ASP A 225 -2.16 14.74 -14.72
CA ASP A 225 -3.61 14.55 -14.79
C ASP A 225 -4.00 13.10 -14.51
N LYS A 226 -3.27 12.14 -15.08
CA LYS A 226 -3.58 10.73 -14.89
C LYS A 226 -3.36 10.24 -13.45
N LEU A 227 -2.45 10.87 -12.71
CA LEU A 227 -2.09 10.45 -11.35
C LEU A 227 -2.89 11.18 -10.27
N PHE A 228 -3.29 12.43 -10.50
CA PHE A 228 -3.82 13.31 -9.47
C PHE A 228 -5.21 13.87 -9.75
N THR A 229 -5.67 13.83 -11.01
CA THR A 229 -7.00 14.31 -11.38
C THR A 229 -7.95 13.11 -11.48
N TYR A 230 -8.93 13.06 -10.58
CA TYR A 230 -9.98 12.03 -10.52
C TYR A 230 -11.23 12.46 -11.30
#